data_AF-A0A0F9CEZ0-F1
#
_entry.id   AF-A0A0F9CEZ0-F1
#
_cell.length_a   1.000
_cell.length_b   1.000
_cell.length_c   1.000
_cell.angle_alpha   90.00
_cell.angle_beta   90.00
_cell.angle_gamma   90.00
#
_symmetry.space_group_name_H-M   'P 1'
#
loop_
_entity.id
_entity.type
_entity.pdbx_description
1 polymer ?
#
loop_
_entity_poly.entity_id
_entity_poly.type
_entity_poly.pdbx_seq_one_letter_code
_entity_poly.pdbx_strand_id
1 'polypeptide(L)'
;NNVYVAATEEPRVIEEWEKIYAKPESQFSNLLKGTTDRNALENYVESDLHPRFVYFSDYKKIFGNIKLNEYQQAERGEHREGIEYIEEFDRAETVRNLFYLAELDINEMDRLRDSPSKLIKFLNTASNRLTNRINPAWKGDPIHVDLRYLPGNIMSIVISDVHRDGTITNTGLLNRRGEGFMWTFSFIVNFAAETQRAELKEAILLLDEPARNLHPTQQMGISDLLKNLAGSNQVLYATHSPFMIFDYTPGNLLVVELDKRKHLSRIFYDYWNADDKTLTPILYGLSKGLVESIVDREIGTNSRPIIIVETMSDSMYLNAFDKFLQDPNISMNPLNVVAAFNKNSVLPLAIFYRNHGYRTFVLLDNSDESKQISAQLVANEFSKVQTIFFEREGKSLQSIEDYMVLEDYLHAVNQTYEIKLRQEGFSNLTLDEVKAKNKSGVLENLQSIWEEHREDDWGNFDNEEITRYICEKISLGEAGFLTDKTKDQFRSLYRMIAERIRQHKDFVSKDDKNKIPKAKV
;
A
#
# COMPACT_ATOMS: atom_id res chain seq x y z
N ASN A 1 -11.55 -25.83 18.83
CA ASN A 1 -11.64 -27.27 19.17
C ASN A 1 -12.29 -27.63 20.51
N ASN A 2 -12.88 -26.70 21.29
CA ASN A 2 -13.60 -27.07 22.53
C ASN A 2 -15.11 -27.29 22.37
N VAL A 3 -15.71 -26.91 21.24
CA VAL A 3 -17.17 -27.07 21.02
C VAL A 3 -17.53 -28.50 20.65
N TYR A 4 -16.68 -29.19 19.88
CA TYR A 4 -16.91 -30.58 19.48
C TYR A 4 -16.84 -31.54 20.68
N VAL A 5 -15.87 -31.32 21.57
CA VAL A 5 -15.71 -32.13 22.80
C VAL A 5 -16.90 -31.89 23.75
N ALA A 6 -17.31 -30.64 23.94
CA ALA A 6 -18.48 -30.30 24.77
C ALA A 6 -19.80 -30.86 24.23
N ALA A 7 -19.97 -30.96 22.90
CA ALA A 7 -21.19 -31.50 22.29
C ALA A 7 -21.33 -33.03 22.45
N THR A 8 -20.21 -33.76 22.46
CA THR A 8 -20.17 -35.21 22.72
C THR A 8 -20.38 -35.60 24.18
N GLU A 9 -20.21 -34.67 25.13
CA GLU A 9 -20.40 -34.92 26.56
C GLU A 9 -21.80 -34.51 27.06
N GLU A 10 -22.63 -33.94 26.20
CA GLU A 10 -23.98 -33.48 26.52
C GLU A 10 -24.98 -34.65 26.41
N PRO A 11 -25.56 -35.14 27.53
CA PRO A 11 -26.40 -36.35 27.52
C PRO A 11 -27.63 -36.24 26.61
N ARG A 12 -28.14 -35.03 26.38
CA ARG A 12 -29.26 -34.81 25.44
C ARG A 12 -28.87 -35.05 24.00
N VAL A 13 -27.65 -34.69 23.61
CA VAL A 13 -27.15 -34.93 22.25
C VAL A 13 -27.02 -36.43 22.01
N ILE A 14 -26.48 -37.18 22.97
CA ILE A 14 -26.39 -38.64 22.87
C ILE A 14 -27.79 -39.27 22.77
N GLU A 15 -28.73 -38.85 23.62
CA GLU A 15 -30.10 -39.37 23.62
C GLU A 15 -30.87 -39.05 22.33
N GLU A 16 -30.67 -37.87 21.75
CA GLU A 16 -31.26 -37.48 20.46
C GLU A 16 -30.67 -38.30 19.30
N TRP A 17 -29.36 -38.54 19.32
CA TRP A 17 -28.69 -39.37 18.31
C TRP A 17 -29.12 -40.83 18.41
N GLU A 18 -29.23 -41.40 19.61
CA GLU A 18 -29.75 -42.77 19.79
C GLU A 18 -31.19 -42.93 19.29
N LYS A 19 -32.05 -41.92 19.52
CA LYS A 19 -33.43 -41.92 18.99
C LYS A 19 -33.49 -41.81 17.47
N ILE A 20 -32.54 -41.14 16.84
CA ILE A 20 -32.41 -41.07 15.37
C ILE A 20 -31.99 -42.42 14.81
N TYR A 21 -30.98 -43.07 15.41
CA TYR A 21 -30.49 -44.39 14.98
C TYR A 21 -31.46 -45.55 15.26
N ALA A 22 -32.39 -45.38 16.20
CA ALA A 22 -33.41 -46.38 16.52
C ALA A 22 -34.60 -46.43 15.53
N LYS A 23 -34.73 -45.45 14.62
CA LYS A 23 -35.82 -45.44 13.63
C LYS A 23 -35.54 -46.47 12.51
N PRO A 24 -36.50 -47.33 12.15
CA PRO A 24 -36.32 -48.32 11.07
C PRO A 24 -36.04 -47.70 9.69
N GLU A 25 -36.47 -46.46 9.46
CA GLU A 25 -36.18 -45.66 8.25
C GLU A 25 -34.70 -45.20 8.19
N SER A 26 -34.02 -45.22 9.34
CA SER A 26 -32.60 -44.87 9.49
C SER A 26 -31.69 -46.11 9.54
N GLN A 27 -32.27 -47.31 9.49
CA GLN A 27 -31.50 -48.55 9.35
C GLN A 27 -31.12 -48.75 7.88
N PHE A 28 -29.85 -48.48 7.59
CA PHE A 28 -29.17 -48.62 6.28
C PHE A 28 -29.30 -50.00 5.60
N SER A 29 -29.92 -50.98 6.24
CA SER A 29 -30.06 -52.35 5.75
C SER A 29 -31.07 -52.53 4.60
N ASN A 30 -31.90 -51.54 4.30
CA ASN A 30 -32.94 -51.64 3.25
C ASN A 30 -32.65 -50.89 1.94
N LEU A 31 -31.47 -50.27 1.77
CA LEU A 31 -31.07 -49.54 0.56
C LEU A 31 -30.26 -50.37 -0.45
N LEU A 32 -30.26 -51.70 -0.30
CA LEU A 32 -29.37 -52.62 -1.00
C LEU A 32 -29.98 -53.19 -2.30
N LYS A 33 -29.59 -52.62 -3.46
CA LYS A 33 -29.43 -53.39 -4.73
C LYS A 33 -28.70 -52.60 -5.84
N GLY A 34 -27.43 -52.97 -6.08
CA GLY A 34 -26.73 -52.79 -7.36
C GLY A 34 -25.78 -51.58 -7.43
N THR A 35 -24.48 -51.85 -7.63
CA THR A 35 -23.28 -50.97 -7.47
C THR A 35 -22.98 -50.62 -6.01
N THR A 36 -21.75 -50.94 -5.57
CA THR A 36 -21.34 -51.00 -4.16
C THR A 36 -21.73 -49.75 -3.37
N ASP A 37 -22.52 -49.88 -2.30
CA ASP A 37 -23.03 -48.76 -1.48
C ASP A 37 -21.95 -47.77 -1.05
N ARG A 38 -20.73 -48.29 -0.87
CA ARG A 38 -19.53 -47.48 -0.64
C ARG A 38 -19.29 -46.46 -1.74
N ASN A 39 -19.38 -46.84 -3.01
CA ASN A 39 -19.18 -45.94 -4.14
C ASN A 39 -20.33 -44.95 -4.25
N ALA A 40 -21.57 -45.37 -3.95
CA ALA A 40 -22.71 -44.45 -3.91
C ALA A 40 -22.57 -43.41 -2.79
N LEU A 41 -22.10 -43.84 -1.62
CA LEU A 41 -21.81 -42.96 -0.48
C LEU A 41 -20.59 -42.06 -0.76
N GLU A 42 -19.51 -42.59 -1.34
CA GLU A 42 -18.33 -41.82 -1.75
C GLU A 42 -18.73 -40.76 -2.79
N ASN A 43 -19.53 -41.11 -3.80
CA ASN A 43 -20.05 -40.17 -4.78
C ASN A 43 -20.96 -39.10 -4.14
N TYR A 44 -21.83 -39.48 -3.21
CA TYR A 44 -22.70 -38.54 -2.49
C TYR A 44 -21.89 -37.59 -1.61
N VAL A 45 -20.91 -38.11 -0.87
CA VAL A 45 -20.00 -37.28 -0.07
C VAL A 45 -19.22 -36.34 -0.98
N GLU A 46 -18.64 -36.83 -2.08
CA GLU A 46 -17.86 -36.03 -3.03
C GLU A 46 -18.70 -34.94 -3.72
N SER A 47 -19.95 -35.24 -4.07
CA SER A 47 -20.81 -34.31 -4.80
C SER A 47 -21.59 -33.33 -3.92
N ASP A 48 -22.01 -33.74 -2.71
CA ASP A 48 -22.96 -32.96 -1.88
C ASP A 48 -22.40 -32.50 -0.52
N LEU A 49 -21.39 -33.17 0.05
CA LEU A 49 -20.89 -32.86 1.41
C LEU A 49 -19.45 -32.37 1.46
N HIS A 50 -18.61 -32.78 0.51
CA HIS A 50 -17.19 -32.47 0.52
C HIS A 50 -16.96 -31.03 0.06
N PRO A 51 -16.36 -30.16 0.90
CA PRO A 51 -16.04 -28.81 0.48
C PRO A 51 -15.05 -28.85 -0.68
N ARG A 52 -15.34 -28.09 -1.73
CA ARG A 52 -14.49 -28.06 -2.92
C ARG A 52 -13.27 -27.20 -2.62
N PHE A 53 -12.09 -27.79 -2.57
CA PHE A 53 -10.85 -27.03 -2.45
C PHE A 53 -10.23 -26.82 -3.82
N VAL A 54 -9.86 -25.57 -4.11
CA VAL A 54 -9.06 -25.26 -5.29
C VAL A 54 -7.81 -24.52 -4.86
N TYR A 55 -6.67 -25.18 -5.11
CA TYR A 55 -5.36 -24.64 -4.82
C TYR A 55 -4.73 -24.05 -6.07
N PHE A 56 -4.29 -22.80 -5.96
CA PHE A 56 -3.61 -22.05 -7.01
C PHE A 56 -2.11 -22.06 -6.70
N SER A 57 -1.36 -22.91 -7.39
CA SER A 57 0.07 -23.11 -7.13
C SER A 57 0.96 -22.07 -7.83
N ASP A 58 1.00 -22.11 -9.16
CA ASP A 58 1.87 -21.27 -9.98
C ASP A 58 1.26 -20.99 -11.35
N TYR A 59 1.25 -19.73 -11.74
CA TYR A 59 0.70 -19.30 -13.02
C TYR A 59 1.77 -19.30 -14.11
N LYS A 60 1.49 -20.05 -15.18
CA LYS A 60 2.39 -20.20 -16.32
C LYS A 60 2.24 -19.01 -17.28
N LYS A 61 3.35 -18.61 -17.91
CA LYS A 61 3.39 -17.50 -18.88
C LYS A 61 2.61 -17.85 -20.17
N ILE A 62 2.03 -16.80 -20.76
CA ILE A 62 1.42 -16.74 -22.09
C ILE A 62 2.28 -15.78 -22.92
N PHE A 63 2.98 -16.33 -23.89
CA PHE A 63 3.79 -15.65 -24.91
C PHE A 63 2.92 -15.04 -26.01
N GLY A 64 1.80 -15.67 -26.33
CA GLY A 64 0.79 -15.13 -27.24
C GLY A 64 1.04 -15.43 -28.71
N ASN A 65 1.84 -16.45 -29.01
CA ASN A 65 1.91 -17.08 -30.33
C ASN A 65 1.61 -18.56 -30.18
N ILE A 66 0.37 -18.93 -30.48
CA ILE A 66 -0.17 -20.24 -30.21
C ILE A 66 -0.21 -21.02 -31.51
N LYS A 67 0.55 -22.11 -31.59
CA LYS A 67 0.44 -23.06 -32.71
C LYS A 67 -0.73 -24.00 -32.45
N LEU A 68 -1.82 -23.82 -33.20
CA LEU A 68 -3.07 -24.54 -32.95
C LEU A 68 -2.94 -26.05 -33.18
N ASN A 69 -2.10 -26.47 -34.12
CA ASN A 69 -1.85 -27.90 -34.36
C ASN A 69 -1.16 -28.57 -33.17
N GLU A 70 -0.17 -27.91 -32.55
CA GLU A 70 0.54 -28.43 -31.38
C GLU A 70 -0.39 -28.44 -30.16
N TYR A 71 -1.22 -27.41 -29.99
CA TYR A 71 -2.27 -27.37 -28.96
C TYR A 71 -3.27 -28.52 -29.10
N GLN A 72 -3.80 -28.76 -30.30
CA GLN A 72 -4.76 -29.84 -30.57
C GLN A 72 -4.16 -31.23 -30.34
N GLN A 73 -2.88 -31.44 -30.65
CA GLN A 73 -2.16 -32.69 -30.36
C GLN A 73 -1.98 -32.89 -28.85
N ALA A 74 -1.59 -31.82 -28.13
CA ALA A 74 -1.43 -31.86 -26.68
C ALA A 74 -2.75 -32.17 -25.95
N GLU A 75 -3.89 -31.61 -26.40
CA GLU A 75 -5.21 -31.94 -25.82
C GLU A 75 -5.63 -33.40 -26.04
N ARG A 76 -5.13 -34.06 -27.09
CA ARG A 76 -5.42 -35.48 -27.38
C ARG A 76 -4.54 -36.45 -26.59
N GLY A 77 -3.64 -35.95 -25.74
CA GLY A 77 -2.72 -36.78 -24.94
C GLY A 77 -1.54 -37.36 -25.74
N GLU A 78 -1.31 -36.89 -26.96
CA GLU A 78 -0.18 -37.30 -27.81
C GLU A 78 1.07 -36.50 -27.41
N HIS A 79 1.67 -36.83 -26.25
CA HIS A 79 2.94 -36.22 -25.85
C HIS A 79 4.09 -36.76 -26.71
N ARG A 80 4.81 -35.85 -27.41
CA ARG A 80 6.19 -36.12 -27.81
C ARG A 80 7.09 -35.80 -26.62
N GLU A 81 7.53 -36.83 -25.91
CA GLU A 81 8.72 -36.70 -25.07
C GLU A 81 9.90 -36.33 -25.96
N GLY A 82 10.48 -35.16 -25.71
CA GLY A 82 11.67 -34.70 -26.41
C GLY A 82 11.37 -33.72 -27.53
N ILE A 83 11.55 -32.43 -27.22
CA ILE A 83 12.19 -31.38 -28.00
C ILE A 83 12.08 -30.14 -27.10
N GLU A 84 13.02 -30.03 -26.15
CA GLU A 84 13.45 -28.72 -25.65
C GLU A 84 14.14 -28.02 -26.81
N TYR A 85 13.40 -27.27 -27.62
CA TYR A 85 13.99 -26.36 -28.59
C TYR A 85 13.34 -24.99 -28.44
N ILE A 86 14.07 -24.12 -27.75
CA ILE A 86 14.48 -22.78 -28.21
C ILE A 86 13.45 -22.13 -29.15
N GLU A 87 12.29 -21.78 -28.61
CA GLU A 87 11.39 -20.66 -28.95
C GLU A 87 10.19 -20.78 -27.99
N GLU A 88 9.89 -19.70 -27.25
CA GLU A 88 8.92 -19.72 -26.15
C GLU A 88 7.46 -19.90 -26.65
N PHE A 89 6.98 -21.14 -26.77
CA PHE A 89 5.60 -21.45 -27.11
C PHE A 89 4.72 -21.66 -25.85
N ASP A 90 3.43 -21.32 -26.00
CA ASP A 90 2.44 -21.41 -24.92
C ASP A 90 2.14 -22.86 -24.51
N ARG A 91 2.06 -23.12 -23.21
CA ARG A 91 1.65 -24.45 -22.71
C ARG A 91 0.16 -24.67 -22.97
N ALA A 92 -0.24 -25.89 -23.32
CA ALA A 92 -1.62 -26.20 -23.68
C ALA A 92 -2.66 -25.77 -22.61
N GLU A 93 -2.33 -25.91 -21.33
CA GLU A 93 -3.19 -25.48 -20.23
C GLU A 93 -3.50 -23.97 -20.22
N THR A 94 -2.51 -23.12 -20.47
CA THR A 94 -2.71 -21.65 -20.44
C THR A 94 -3.47 -21.19 -21.68
N VAL A 95 -3.20 -21.82 -22.82
CA VAL A 95 -3.97 -21.63 -24.06
C VAL A 95 -5.44 -22.00 -23.86
N ARG A 96 -5.71 -23.14 -23.21
CA ARG A 96 -7.06 -23.59 -22.90
C ARG A 96 -7.79 -22.59 -22.00
N ASN A 97 -7.12 -22.07 -20.97
CA ASN A 97 -7.67 -21.04 -20.09
C ASN A 97 -8.02 -19.76 -20.87
N LEU A 98 -7.16 -19.35 -21.79
CA LEU A 98 -7.41 -18.20 -22.66
C LEU A 98 -8.62 -18.42 -23.59
N PHE A 99 -8.69 -19.57 -24.26
CA PHE A 99 -9.81 -19.91 -25.13
C PHE A 99 -11.12 -20.08 -24.36
N TYR A 100 -11.06 -20.62 -23.14
CA TYR A 100 -12.19 -20.70 -22.23
C TYR A 100 -12.74 -19.30 -21.90
N LEU A 101 -11.89 -18.35 -21.50
CA LEU A 101 -12.31 -16.97 -21.23
C LEU A 101 -12.82 -16.23 -22.46
N ALA A 102 -12.24 -16.51 -23.62
CA ALA A 102 -12.69 -15.96 -24.89
C ALA A 102 -13.96 -16.63 -25.42
N GLU A 103 -14.39 -17.75 -24.80
CA GLU A 103 -15.42 -18.66 -25.30
C GLU A 103 -15.17 -19.04 -26.77
N LEU A 104 -13.92 -19.40 -27.09
CA LEU A 104 -13.47 -19.74 -28.43
C LEU A 104 -13.41 -21.27 -28.61
N ASP A 105 -14.31 -21.83 -29.42
CA ASP A 105 -14.23 -23.22 -29.86
C ASP A 105 -13.39 -23.33 -31.14
N ILE A 106 -12.28 -24.06 -31.06
CA ILE A 106 -11.37 -24.29 -32.19
C ILE A 106 -12.06 -25.11 -33.29
N ASN A 107 -12.93 -26.06 -32.94
CA ASN A 107 -13.62 -26.87 -33.94
C ASN A 107 -14.61 -26.03 -34.74
N GLU A 108 -15.29 -25.08 -34.10
CA GLU A 108 -16.14 -24.11 -34.78
C GLU A 108 -15.32 -23.18 -35.66
N MET A 109 -14.18 -22.69 -35.17
CA MET A 109 -13.25 -21.87 -35.94
C MET A 109 -12.77 -22.58 -37.21
N ASP A 110 -12.37 -23.86 -37.11
CA ASP A 110 -11.90 -24.67 -38.23
C ASP A 110 -13.00 -24.85 -39.29
N ARG A 111 -14.27 -24.99 -38.89
CA ARG A 111 -15.42 -25.04 -39.83
C ARG A 111 -15.66 -23.72 -40.56
N LEU A 112 -15.29 -22.59 -39.93
CA LEU A 112 -15.47 -21.25 -40.50
C LEU A 112 -14.27 -20.82 -41.38
N ARG A 113 -13.23 -21.64 -41.49
CA ARG A 113 -11.97 -21.32 -42.21
C ARG A 113 -12.18 -20.89 -43.65
N ASP A 114 -13.10 -21.53 -44.36
CA ASP A 114 -13.39 -21.25 -45.78
C ASP A 114 -14.27 -20.01 -45.98
N SER A 115 -14.68 -19.33 -44.89
CA SER A 115 -15.52 -18.14 -44.90
C SER A 115 -14.86 -16.98 -44.15
N PRO A 116 -13.97 -16.19 -44.81
CA PRO A 116 -13.16 -15.17 -44.15
C PRO A 116 -13.97 -14.16 -43.32
N SER A 117 -15.07 -13.64 -43.85
CA SER A 117 -15.90 -12.66 -43.13
C SER A 117 -16.56 -13.24 -41.87
N LYS A 118 -16.95 -14.53 -41.90
CA LYS A 118 -17.55 -15.21 -40.73
C LYS A 118 -16.48 -15.50 -39.68
N LEU A 119 -15.30 -15.94 -40.11
CA LEU A 119 -14.16 -16.17 -39.22
C LEU A 119 -13.72 -14.89 -38.51
N ILE A 120 -13.60 -13.77 -39.25
CA ILE A 120 -13.26 -12.46 -38.66
C ILE A 120 -14.30 -12.06 -37.60
N LYS A 121 -15.60 -12.21 -37.90
CA LYS A 121 -16.66 -11.89 -36.94
C LYS A 121 -16.59 -12.77 -35.69
N PHE A 122 -16.32 -14.07 -35.87
CA PHE A 122 -16.17 -15.02 -34.78
C PHE A 122 -14.99 -14.65 -33.86
N LEU A 123 -13.81 -14.40 -34.45
CA LEU A 123 -12.62 -13.98 -33.71
C LEU A 123 -12.83 -12.63 -33.00
N ASN A 124 -13.41 -11.63 -33.67
CA ASN A 124 -13.72 -10.34 -33.04
C ASN A 124 -14.66 -10.50 -31.83
N THR A 125 -15.61 -11.44 -31.89
CA THR A 125 -16.52 -11.73 -30.77
C THR A 125 -15.72 -12.32 -29.60
N ALA A 126 -14.84 -13.27 -29.87
CA ALA A 126 -13.96 -13.88 -28.87
C ALA A 126 -12.97 -12.85 -28.26
N SER A 127 -12.35 -12.00 -29.10
CA SER A 127 -11.50 -10.86 -28.70
C SER A 127 -12.20 -9.93 -27.72
N ASN A 128 -13.44 -9.53 -28.02
CA ASN A 128 -14.24 -8.65 -27.15
C ASN A 128 -14.61 -9.32 -25.83
N ARG A 129 -14.96 -10.62 -25.84
CA ARG A 129 -15.22 -11.39 -24.61
C ARG A 129 -13.99 -11.42 -23.73
N LEU A 130 -12.85 -11.82 -24.27
CA LEU A 130 -11.58 -11.89 -23.55
C LEU A 130 -11.19 -10.52 -22.96
N THR A 131 -11.33 -9.46 -23.75
CA THR A 131 -11.12 -8.07 -23.32
C THR A 131 -11.99 -7.73 -22.10
N ASN A 132 -13.29 -8.03 -22.16
CA ASN A 132 -14.22 -7.74 -21.06
C ASN A 132 -13.97 -8.58 -19.80
N ARG A 133 -13.42 -9.79 -19.95
CA ARG A 133 -13.08 -10.66 -18.81
C ARG A 133 -11.78 -10.26 -18.10
N ILE A 134 -10.82 -9.68 -18.82
CA ILE A 134 -9.51 -9.30 -18.26
C ILE A 134 -9.54 -7.94 -17.57
N ASN A 135 -10.20 -6.95 -18.18
CA ASN A 135 -10.16 -5.56 -17.70
C ASN A 135 -10.63 -5.34 -16.24
N PRO A 136 -11.57 -6.11 -15.65
CA PRO A 136 -11.94 -5.95 -14.25
C PRO A 136 -10.76 -6.13 -13.27
N ALA A 137 -9.82 -7.03 -13.58
CA ALA A 137 -8.63 -7.28 -12.76
C ALA A 137 -7.41 -6.44 -13.22
N TRP A 138 -7.49 -5.83 -14.41
CA TRP A 138 -6.44 -4.99 -14.97
C TRP A 138 -6.53 -3.58 -14.39
N LYS A 139 -5.47 -3.12 -13.70
CA LYS A 139 -5.43 -1.75 -13.16
C LYS A 139 -4.54 -0.85 -14.00
N GLY A 140 -5.00 0.36 -14.28
CA GLY A 140 -4.34 1.31 -15.20
C GLY A 140 -5.22 1.61 -16.40
N ASP A 141 -4.61 1.91 -17.54
CA ASP A 141 -5.33 2.08 -18.80
C ASP A 141 -5.87 0.71 -19.26
N PRO A 142 -7.17 0.62 -19.61
CA PRO A 142 -7.75 -0.59 -20.14
C PRO A 142 -7.00 -1.11 -21.36
N ILE A 143 -7.00 -2.43 -21.54
CA ILE A 143 -6.39 -3.05 -22.71
C ILE A 143 -7.47 -3.61 -23.63
N HIS A 144 -7.24 -3.52 -24.94
CA HIS A 144 -7.99 -4.26 -25.95
C HIS A 144 -7.17 -5.46 -26.41
N VAL A 145 -7.78 -6.64 -26.38
CA VAL A 145 -7.14 -7.91 -26.73
C VAL A 145 -7.76 -8.43 -28.02
N ASP A 146 -6.91 -8.64 -29.02
CA ASP A 146 -7.31 -9.07 -30.36
C ASP A 146 -6.65 -10.41 -30.72
N LEU A 147 -7.48 -11.43 -31.00
CA LEU A 147 -7.07 -12.76 -31.42
C LEU A 147 -6.98 -12.82 -32.95
N ARG A 148 -5.76 -12.92 -33.47
CA ARG A 148 -5.49 -12.94 -34.91
C ARG A 148 -5.07 -14.30 -35.39
N TYR A 149 -5.84 -14.85 -36.32
CA TYR A 149 -5.47 -16.05 -37.03
C TYR A 149 -4.52 -15.72 -38.20
N LEU A 150 -3.28 -16.22 -38.10
CA LEU A 150 -2.21 -16.00 -39.07
C LEU A 150 -1.94 -17.27 -39.90
N PRO A 151 -1.31 -17.13 -41.09
CA PRO A 151 -0.85 -18.28 -41.87
C PRO A 151 0.01 -19.25 -41.05
N GLY A 152 -0.11 -20.55 -41.33
CA GLY A 152 0.58 -21.60 -40.58
C GLY A 152 -0.18 -22.15 -39.37
N ASN A 153 -1.49 -21.88 -39.27
CA ASN A 153 -2.33 -22.26 -38.13
C ASN A 153 -1.83 -21.67 -36.80
N ILE A 154 -1.39 -20.41 -36.84
CA ILE A 154 -0.90 -19.67 -35.67
C ILE A 154 -1.98 -18.69 -35.22
N MET A 155 -2.34 -18.75 -33.94
CA MET A 155 -3.16 -17.75 -33.29
C MET A 155 -2.25 -16.79 -32.52
N SER A 156 -2.22 -15.53 -32.93
CA SER A 156 -1.44 -14.50 -32.26
C SER A 156 -2.32 -13.57 -31.45
N ILE A 157 -1.85 -13.21 -30.26
CA ILE A 157 -2.51 -12.23 -29.39
C ILE A 157 -1.90 -10.87 -29.66
N VAL A 158 -2.75 -9.92 -30.08
CA VAL A 158 -2.40 -8.52 -30.24
C VAL A 158 -3.04 -7.73 -29.11
N ILE A 159 -2.27 -6.85 -28.48
CA ILE A 159 -2.72 -5.99 -27.40
C ILE A 159 -2.64 -4.54 -27.85
N SER A 160 -3.64 -3.76 -27.50
CA SER A 160 -3.64 -2.31 -27.62
C SER A 160 -3.99 -1.66 -26.28
N ASP A 161 -3.32 -0.56 -25.95
CA ASP A 161 -3.63 0.22 -24.76
C ASP A 161 -4.72 1.25 -25.13
N VAL A 162 -5.79 1.32 -24.34
CA VAL A 162 -6.94 2.21 -24.54
C VAL A 162 -6.91 3.30 -23.47
N HIS A 163 -6.64 4.53 -23.89
CA HIS A 163 -6.56 5.68 -22.98
C HIS A 163 -7.94 6.20 -22.59
N ARG A 164 -7.99 6.99 -21.52
CA ARG A 164 -9.24 7.61 -21.03
C ARG A 164 -9.92 8.51 -22.06
N ASP A 165 -9.17 9.10 -22.98
CA ASP A 165 -9.68 9.94 -24.08
C ASP A 165 -10.15 9.13 -25.29
N GLY A 166 -10.10 7.79 -25.21
CA GLY A 166 -10.46 6.86 -26.27
C GLY A 166 -9.37 6.63 -27.32
N THR A 167 -8.18 7.25 -27.17
CA THR A 167 -7.07 7.00 -28.08
C THR A 167 -6.48 5.60 -27.86
N ILE A 168 -6.02 4.99 -28.94
CA ILE A 168 -5.45 3.64 -28.93
C ILE A 168 -3.96 3.75 -29.27
N THR A 169 -3.11 3.19 -28.41
CA THR A 169 -1.65 3.20 -28.60
C THR A 169 -1.05 1.82 -28.33
N ASN A 170 0.26 1.67 -28.58
CA ASN A 170 1.03 0.47 -28.28
C ASN A 170 0.44 -0.84 -28.85
N THR A 171 -0.26 -0.74 -29.99
CA THR A 171 -0.82 -1.90 -30.68
C THR A 171 0.30 -2.80 -31.20
N GLY A 172 0.41 -4.00 -30.64
CA GLY A 172 1.46 -4.95 -31.01
C GLY A 172 1.22 -6.35 -30.47
N LEU A 173 2.04 -7.29 -30.90
CA LEU A 173 1.99 -8.68 -30.42
C LEU A 173 2.32 -8.73 -28.91
N LEU A 174 1.65 -9.62 -28.18
CA LEU A 174 1.90 -9.82 -26.75
C LEU A 174 3.37 -10.15 -26.45
N ASN A 175 4.02 -10.99 -27.26
CA ASN A 175 5.43 -11.35 -27.11
C ASN A 175 6.42 -10.18 -27.34
N ARG A 176 5.95 -9.03 -27.83
CA ARG A 176 6.75 -7.80 -27.96
C ARG A 176 6.55 -6.84 -26.79
N ARG A 177 5.65 -7.16 -25.85
CA ARG A 177 5.46 -6.40 -24.61
C ARG A 177 6.57 -6.76 -23.62
N GLY A 178 6.81 -5.87 -22.65
CA GLY A 178 7.79 -6.14 -21.59
C GLY A 178 7.40 -7.38 -20.78
N GLU A 179 8.39 -8.07 -20.21
CA GLU A 179 8.19 -9.31 -19.47
C GLU A 179 7.16 -9.17 -18.34
N GLY A 180 7.18 -8.05 -17.60
CA GLY A 180 6.20 -7.78 -16.54
C GLY A 180 4.76 -7.64 -17.05
N PHE A 181 4.57 -7.10 -18.26
CA PHE A 181 3.25 -7.04 -18.90
C PHE A 181 2.76 -8.44 -19.25
N MET A 182 3.59 -9.23 -19.92
CA MET A 182 3.25 -10.60 -20.29
C MET A 182 2.93 -11.44 -19.06
N TRP A 183 3.72 -11.32 -18.00
CA TRP A 183 3.48 -12.01 -16.73
C TRP A 183 2.15 -11.59 -16.10
N THR A 184 1.85 -10.29 -16.08
CA THR A 184 0.56 -9.75 -15.60
C THR A 184 -0.63 -10.29 -16.41
N PHE A 185 -0.54 -10.22 -17.73
CA PHE A 185 -1.57 -10.74 -18.63
C PHE A 185 -1.81 -12.23 -18.41
N SER A 186 -0.74 -13.01 -18.32
CA SER A 186 -0.79 -14.45 -18.11
C SER A 186 -1.43 -14.80 -16.78
N PHE A 187 -1.04 -14.08 -15.72
CA PHE A 187 -1.61 -14.26 -14.39
C PHE A 187 -3.11 -13.99 -14.42
N ILE A 188 -3.53 -12.83 -14.95
CA ILE A 188 -4.96 -12.46 -14.98
C ILE A 188 -5.76 -13.43 -15.83
N VAL A 189 -5.27 -13.85 -17.00
CA VAL A 189 -5.97 -14.83 -17.84
C VAL A 189 -6.15 -16.16 -17.13
N ASN A 190 -5.10 -16.74 -16.57
CA ASN A 190 -5.22 -18.03 -15.90
C ASN A 190 -6.09 -17.92 -14.65
N PHE A 191 -5.88 -16.88 -13.84
CA PHE A 191 -6.66 -16.66 -12.64
C PHE A 191 -8.14 -16.40 -12.93
N ALA A 192 -8.45 -15.53 -13.90
CA ALA A 192 -9.83 -15.28 -14.32
C ALA A 192 -10.49 -16.52 -14.93
N ALA A 193 -9.74 -17.32 -15.70
CA ALA A 193 -10.24 -18.54 -16.33
C ALA A 193 -10.62 -19.57 -15.27
N GLU A 194 -9.72 -19.80 -14.31
CA GLU A 194 -9.95 -20.73 -13.22
C GLU A 194 -11.11 -20.24 -12.37
N THR A 195 -11.11 -18.97 -11.92
CA THR A 195 -12.14 -18.34 -11.08
C THR A 195 -13.56 -18.31 -11.67
N GLN A 196 -13.69 -18.43 -13.01
CA GLN A 196 -14.99 -18.46 -13.69
C GLN A 196 -15.53 -19.87 -13.96
N ARG A 197 -14.77 -20.93 -13.66
CA ARG A 197 -15.27 -22.29 -13.81
C ARG A 197 -16.43 -22.53 -12.83
N ALA A 198 -17.46 -23.22 -13.30
CA ALA A 198 -18.60 -23.62 -12.48
C ALA A 198 -18.18 -24.42 -11.22
N GLU A 199 -17.01 -25.02 -11.28
CA GLU A 199 -16.34 -25.76 -10.21
C GLU A 199 -15.95 -24.92 -8.99
N LEU A 200 -16.02 -23.59 -9.11
CA LEU A 200 -15.65 -22.62 -8.08
C LEU A 200 -16.84 -21.86 -7.51
N LYS A 201 -18.04 -22.41 -7.62
CA LYS A 201 -19.17 -21.94 -6.83
C LYS A 201 -19.13 -22.67 -5.49
N GLU A 202 -19.23 -21.93 -4.39
CA GLU A 202 -19.22 -22.48 -3.02
C GLU A 202 -17.95 -23.29 -2.71
N ALA A 203 -16.81 -22.83 -3.25
CA ALA A 203 -15.50 -23.45 -3.05
C ALA A 203 -14.65 -22.71 -2.03
N ILE A 204 -13.64 -23.41 -1.52
CA ILE A 204 -12.55 -22.88 -0.70
C ILE A 204 -11.32 -22.70 -1.60
N LEU A 205 -10.98 -21.45 -1.87
CA LEU A 205 -9.85 -21.05 -2.71
C LEU A 205 -8.60 -20.88 -1.83
N LEU A 206 -7.51 -21.55 -2.19
CA LEU A 206 -6.24 -21.53 -1.47
C LEU A 206 -5.16 -20.94 -2.38
N LEU A 207 -4.53 -19.85 -1.98
CA LEU A 207 -3.47 -19.20 -2.75
C LEU A 207 -2.23 -18.94 -1.89
N ASP A 208 -1.05 -19.20 -2.43
CA ASP A 208 0.21 -18.85 -1.78
C ASP A 208 0.88 -17.70 -2.54
N GLU A 209 1.13 -16.59 -1.84
CA GLU A 209 1.69 -15.35 -2.39
C GLU A 209 1.12 -14.95 -3.77
N PRO A 210 -0.23 -14.86 -3.91
CA PRO A 210 -0.82 -14.50 -5.19
C PRO A 210 -0.28 -13.14 -5.63
N ALA A 211 0.02 -13.02 -6.92
CA ALA A 211 0.52 -11.78 -7.53
C ALA A 211 1.89 -11.26 -7.02
N ARG A 212 2.71 -12.09 -6.35
CA ARG A 212 4.02 -11.68 -5.81
C ARG A 212 4.93 -10.93 -6.79
N ASN A 213 4.94 -11.34 -8.07
CA ASN A 213 5.79 -10.73 -9.10
C ASN A 213 5.09 -9.60 -9.88
N LEU A 214 3.88 -9.18 -9.47
CA LEU A 214 3.13 -8.11 -10.12
C LEU A 214 3.59 -6.76 -9.59
N HIS A 215 3.48 -5.74 -10.43
CA HIS A 215 3.57 -4.35 -9.98
C HIS A 215 2.50 -4.06 -8.92
N PRO A 216 2.76 -3.22 -7.89
CA PRO A 216 1.79 -2.86 -6.85
C PRO A 216 0.39 -2.53 -7.35
N THR A 217 0.29 -1.73 -8.42
CA THR A 217 -0.99 -1.37 -9.07
C THR A 217 -1.79 -2.60 -9.50
N GLN A 218 -1.13 -3.62 -10.05
CA GLN A 218 -1.81 -4.85 -10.49
C GLN A 218 -2.12 -5.77 -9.31
N GLN A 219 -1.27 -5.82 -8.28
CA GLN A 219 -1.58 -6.52 -7.03
C GLN A 219 -2.89 -6.00 -6.42
N MET A 220 -3.12 -4.68 -6.44
CA MET A 220 -4.40 -4.10 -6.02
C MET A 220 -5.58 -4.59 -6.89
N GLY A 221 -5.37 -4.80 -8.19
CA GLY A 221 -6.39 -5.37 -9.08
C GLY A 221 -6.76 -6.80 -8.73
N ILE A 222 -5.76 -7.62 -8.37
CA ILE A 222 -5.98 -8.99 -7.91
C ILE A 222 -6.67 -9.00 -6.55
N SER A 223 -6.27 -8.10 -5.65
CA SER A 223 -6.91 -7.88 -4.35
C SER A 223 -8.42 -7.58 -4.49
N ASP A 224 -8.80 -6.69 -5.42
CA ASP A 224 -10.21 -6.41 -5.72
C ASP A 224 -10.95 -7.63 -6.28
N LEU A 225 -10.30 -8.42 -7.14
CA LEU A 225 -10.88 -9.65 -7.69
C LEU A 225 -11.10 -10.72 -6.61
N LEU A 226 -10.12 -10.93 -5.72
CA LEU A 226 -10.24 -11.84 -4.58
C LEU A 226 -11.37 -11.41 -3.64
N LYS A 227 -11.50 -10.10 -3.38
CA LYS A 227 -12.61 -9.54 -2.61
C LYS A 227 -13.97 -9.84 -3.23
N ASN A 228 -14.10 -9.74 -4.55
CA ASN A 228 -15.34 -10.09 -5.26
C ASN A 228 -15.66 -11.59 -5.18
N LEU A 229 -14.63 -12.45 -5.27
CA LEU A 229 -14.80 -13.90 -5.16
C LEU A 229 -15.24 -14.33 -3.76
N ALA A 230 -14.75 -13.64 -2.72
CA ALA A 230 -15.11 -13.89 -1.32
C ALA A 230 -16.63 -13.74 -1.04
N GLY A 231 -17.40 -13.11 -1.93
CA GLY A 231 -18.85 -13.02 -1.80
C GLY A 231 -19.60 -14.34 -2.03
N SER A 232 -19.00 -15.30 -2.73
CA SER A 232 -19.62 -16.61 -3.04
C SER A 232 -18.72 -17.81 -2.73
N ASN A 233 -17.50 -17.54 -2.26
CA ASN A 233 -16.46 -18.50 -1.97
C ASN A 233 -15.74 -18.12 -0.68
N GLN A 234 -15.09 -19.09 -0.04
CA GLN A 234 -14.12 -18.79 1.00
C GLN A 234 -12.74 -18.65 0.36
N VAL A 235 -12.05 -17.53 0.59
CA VAL A 235 -10.72 -17.28 0.03
C VAL A 235 -9.71 -17.23 1.17
N LEU A 236 -8.71 -18.12 1.13
CA LEU A 236 -7.57 -18.10 2.04
C LEU A 236 -6.30 -17.90 1.23
N TYR A 237 -5.51 -16.90 1.61
CA TYR A 237 -4.21 -16.68 0.98
C TYR A 237 -3.18 -16.16 1.96
N ALA A 238 -1.92 -16.51 1.71
CA ALA A 238 -0.75 -15.96 2.40
C ALA A 238 -0.15 -14.82 1.57
N THR A 239 0.31 -13.74 2.22
CA THR A 239 1.02 -12.68 1.52
C THR A 239 1.96 -11.87 2.43
N HIS A 240 3.08 -11.43 1.85
CA HIS A 240 3.95 -10.39 2.39
C HIS A 240 3.66 -8.99 1.81
N SER A 241 2.77 -8.89 0.83
CA SER A 241 2.50 -7.63 0.16
C SER A 241 1.47 -6.78 0.90
N PRO A 242 1.79 -5.51 1.23
CA PRO A 242 0.80 -4.59 1.80
C PRO A 242 -0.33 -4.25 0.81
N PHE A 243 -0.12 -4.43 -0.50
CA PHE A 243 -1.10 -4.13 -1.54
C PHE A 243 -2.17 -5.22 -1.71
N MET A 244 -1.91 -6.40 -1.14
CA MET A 244 -2.80 -7.55 -1.16
C MET A 244 -3.72 -7.61 0.07
N ILE A 245 -3.58 -6.69 1.03
CA ILE A 245 -4.43 -6.65 2.24
C ILE A 245 -5.63 -5.71 1.99
N PHE A 246 -6.83 -6.27 1.92
CA PHE A 246 -8.07 -5.51 1.66
C PHE A 246 -9.13 -5.60 2.76
N ASP A 247 -8.94 -6.48 3.75
CA ASP A 247 -9.84 -6.64 4.88
C ASP A 247 -9.02 -6.73 6.17
N TYR A 248 -9.21 -5.74 7.04
CA TYR A 248 -8.52 -5.60 8.33
C TYR A 248 -9.41 -6.03 9.49
N THR A 249 -10.59 -6.62 9.21
CA THR A 249 -11.49 -7.11 10.25
C THR A 249 -10.80 -8.20 11.09
N PRO A 250 -10.82 -8.10 12.44
CA PRO A 250 -10.26 -9.14 13.29
C PRO A 250 -10.81 -10.53 12.94
N GLY A 251 -9.91 -11.50 12.74
CA GLY A 251 -10.26 -12.86 12.30
C GLY A 251 -10.17 -13.10 10.79
N ASN A 252 -10.26 -12.06 9.95
CA ASN A 252 -10.04 -12.17 8.50
C ASN A 252 -8.56 -11.95 8.13
N LEU A 253 -7.86 -11.11 8.90
CA LEU A 253 -6.41 -10.96 8.85
C LEU A 253 -5.78 -11.77 9.97
N LEU A 254 -4.97 -12.77 9.62
CA LEU A 254 -4.22 -13.60 10.55
C LEU A 254 -2.74 -13.33 10.37
N VAL A 255 -2.06 -13.02 11.47
CA VAL A 255 -0.60 -12.87 11.47
C VAL A 255 0.04 -14.16 11.95
N VAL A 256 1.06 -14.61 11.22
CA VAL A 256 1.82 -15.83 11.55
C VAL A 256 3.27 -15.49 11.80
N GLU A 257 3.78 -15.86 12.97
CA GLU A 257 5.16 -15.63 13.37
C GLU A 257 5.86 -16.92 13.79
N LEU A 258 7.18 -16.97 13.68
CA LEU A 258 7.99 -18.04 14.23
C LEU A 258 8.26 -17.80 15.72
N ASP A 259 7.74 -18.66 16.59
CA ASP A 259 8.18 -18.74 17.98
C ASP A 259 9.61 -19.28 18.03
N LYS A 260 10.59 -18.38 18.14
CA LYS A 260 12.02 -18.73 18.14
C LYS A 260 12.42 -19.68 19.27
N ARG A 261 11.66 -19.76 20.36
CA ARG A 261 11.96 -20.66 21.49
C ARG A 261 11.46 -22.06 21.23
N LYS A 262 10.26 -22.18 20.65
CA LYS A 262 9.60 -23.47 20.40
C LYS A 262 9.85 -24.01 18.99
N HIS A 263 10.37 -23.18 18.08
CA HIS A 263 10.45 -23.46 16.64
C HIS A 263 9.09 -23.84 16.02
N LEU A 264 8.01 -23.24 16.52
CA LEU A 264 6.64 -23.45 16.05
C LEU A 264 6.04 -22.15 15.54
N SER A 265 5.10 -22.24 14.60
CA SER A 265 4.32 -21.09 14.18
C SER A 265 3.32 -20.68 15.26
N ARG A 266 3.27 -19.38 15.55
CA ARG A 266 2.26 -18.75 16.40
C ARG A 266 1.36 -17.90 15.52
N ILE A 267 0.06 -18.06 15.69
CA ILE A 267 -0.95 -17.31 14.94
C ILE A 267 -1.60 -16.30 15.88
N PHE A 268 -1.70 -15.06 15.42
CA PHE A 268 -2.38 -13.97 16.11
C PHE A 268 -3.64 -13.59 15.33
N TYR A 269 -4.80 -13.70 16.00
CA TYR A 269 -6.09 -13.23 15.49
C TYR A 269 -6.27 -11.72 15.71
N ASP A 270 -5.70 -11.24 16.82
CA ASP A 270 -5.50 -9.83 17.06
C ASP A 270 -4.07 -9.48 16.65
N TYR A 271 -3.95 -9.02 15.40
CA TYR A 271 -2.68 -8.76 14.75
C TYR A 271 -1.89 -7.60 15.40
N TRP A 272 -2.52 -6.78 16.26
CA TRP A 272 -1.83 -5.70 16.99
C TRP A 272 -0.80 -6.20 18.00
N ASN A 273 -0.88 -7.48 18.41
CA ASN A 273 0.06 -8.11 19.34
C ASN A 273 1.29 -8.72 18.64
N ALA A 274 1.39 -8.59 17.32
CA ALA A 274 2.51 -9.05 16.53
C ALA A 274 3.75 -8.15 16.70
N ASP A 275 4.91 -8.63 16.25
CA ASP A 275 6.14 -7.87 16.21
C ASP A 275 6.10 -6.72 15.17
N ASP A 276 6.97 -5.73 15.35
CA ASP A 276 7.02 -4.54 14.48
C ASP A 276 7.27 -4.89 13.01
N LYS A 277 8.03 -5.96 12.75
CA LYS A 277 8.36 -6.39 11.38
C LYS A 277 7.12 -6.91 10.66
N THR A 278 6.22 -7.56 11.38
CA THR A 278 4.98 -8.11 10.86
C THR A 278 3.87 -7.07 10.81
N LEU A 279 3.87 -6.11 11.73
CA LEU A 279 2.98 -4.95 11.71
C LEU A 279 3.28 -3.98 10.57
N THR A 280 4.54 -3.84 10.16
CA THR A 280 4.97 -2.85 9.16
C THR A 280 4.19 -2.94 7.82
N PRO A 281 4.06 -4.11 7.16
CA PRO A 281 3.22 -4.24 5.96
C PRO A 281 1.75 -3.88 6.20
N ILE A 282 1.19 -4.24 7.35
CA ILE A 282 -0.19 -3.91 7.71
C ILE A 282 -0.36 -2.39 7.82
N LEU A 283 0.60 -1.70 8.45
CA LEU A 283 0.61 -0.23 8.56
C LEU A 283 0.75 0.45 7.20
N TYR A 284 1.58 -0.09 6.29
CA TYR A 284 1.64 0.41 4.90
C TYR A 284 0.30 0.23 4.18
N GLY A 285 -0.34 -0.92 4.33
CA GLY A 285 -1.66 -1.19 3.77
C GLY A 285 -2.73 -0.24 4.31
N LEU A 286 -2.76 0.01 5.63
CA LEU A 286 -3.67 0.98 6.27
C LEU A 286 -3.39 2.42 5.84
N SER A 287 -2.12 2.77 5.63
CA SER A 287 -1.69 4.12 5.20
C SER A 287 -1.94 4.38 3.71
N LYS A 288 -2.33 3.35 2.93
CA LYS A 288 -2.62 3.47 1.50
C LYS A 288 -3.60 4.59 1.19
N GLY A 289 -4.71 4.69 1.93
CA GLY A 289 -5.72 5.72 1.73
C GLY A 289 -5.18 7.14 1.93
N LEU A 290 -4.24 7.33 2.86
CA LEU A 290 -3.57 8.61 3.06
C LEU A 290 -2.70 8.97 1.84
N VAL A 291 -1.92 8.02 1.32
CA VAL A 291 -1.09 8.23 0.12
C VAL A 291 -1.96 8.51 -1.10
N GLU A 292 -3.06 7.78 -1.28
CA GLU A 292 -4.03 8.00 -2.36
C GLU A 292 -4.67 9.39 -2.30
N SER A 293 -5.00 9.87 -1.10
CA SER A 293 -5.55 11.22 -0.93
C SER A 293 -4.58 12.34 -1.33
N ILE A 294 -3.27 12.09 -1.19
CA ILE A 294 -2.22 13.06 -1.52
C ILE A 294 -2.02 13.16 -3.04
N VAL A 295 -2.15 12.05 -3.77
CA VAL A 295 -2.00 12.01 -5.24
C VAL A 295 -3.27 12.43 -5.99
N ASP A 296 -4.42 12.48 -5.32
CA ASP A 296 -5.68 12.92 -5.92
C ASP A 296 -5.66 14.42 -6.24
N ARG A 297 -5.69 14.73 -7.54
CA ARG A 297 -5.59 16.08 -8.07
C ARG A 297 -6.87 16.90 -7.88
N GLU A 298 -8.02 16.26 -7.63
CA GLU A 298 -9.28 16.97 -7.43
C GLU A 298 -9.29 17.78 -6.13
N ILE A 299 -8.48 17.36 -5.15
CA ILE A 299 -8.42 17.96 -3.81
C ILE A 299 -7.49 19.19 -3.79
N GLY A 300 -6.41 19.21 -4.58
CA GLY A 300 -5.28 20.15 -4.43
C GLY A 300 -5.59 21.63 -4.64
N THR A 301 -6.55 21.99 -5.51
CA THR A 301 -6.77 23.40 -5.92
C THR A 301 -7.43 24.29 -4.86
N ASN A 302 -8.26 23.72 -3.99
CA ASN A 302 -8.94 24.42 -2.90
C ASN A 302 -8.38 24.07 -1.51
N SER A 303 -7.28 23.30 -1.47
CA SER A 303 -6.66 22.84 -0.24
C SER A 303 -5.90 23.95 0.49
N ARG A 304 -5.77 23.78 1.81
CA ARG A 304 -4.94 24.66 2.64
C ARG A 304 -3.46 24.53 2.22
N PRO A 305 -2.63 25.56 2.48
CA PRO A 305 -1.21 25.47 2.17
C PRO A 305 -0.52 24.35 2.94
N ILE A 306 0.33 23.57 2.26
CA ILE A 306 1.16 22.53 2.84
C ILE A 306 2.48 23.13 3.31
N ILE A 307 2.87 22.82 4.55
CA ILE A 307 4.16 23.18 5.15
C ILE A 307 4.99 21.92 5.27
N ILE A 308 6.09 21.85 4.52
CA ILE A 308 7.07 20.76 4.62
C ILE A 308 8.12 21.16 5.65
N VAL A 309 8.41 20.27 6.58
CA VAL A 309 9.44 20.45 7.61
C VAL A 309 10.54 19.39 7.48
N GLU A 310 11.73 19.65 8.00
CA GLU A 310 12.89 18.76 7.83
C GLU A 310 12.77 17.47 8.65
N THR A 311 12.19 17.55 9.85
CA THR A 311 12.17 16.43 10.80
C THR A 311 10.77 16.14 11.36
N MET A 312 10.61 14.95 11.95
CA MET A 312 9.39 14.62 12.70
C MET A 312 9.21 15.55 13.91
N SER A 313 10.30 15.90 14.61
CA SER A 313 10.27 16.79 15.76
C SER A 313 9.67 18.16 15.43
N ASP A 314 10.03 18.75 14.28
CA ASP A 314 9.46 20.02 13.82
C ASP A 314 7.94 19.93 13.68
N SER A 315 7.46 18.84 13.06
CA SER A 315 6.03 18.60 12.89
C SER A 315 5.33 18.40 14.23
N MET A 316 5.95 17.68 15.17
CA MET A 316 5.42 17.47 16.51
C MET A 316 5.30 18.78 17.28
N TYR A 317 6.35 19.61 17.30
CA TYR A 317 6.31 20.91 17.96
C TYR A 317 5.27 21.84 17.34
N LEU A 318 5.20 21.94 16.01
CA LEU A 318 4.18 22.77 15.34
C LEU A 318 2.76 22.31 15.70
N ASN A 319 2.51 21.01 15.76
CA ASN A 319 1.18 20.51 16.12
C ASN A 319 0.87 20.66 17.62
N ALA A 320 1.84 20.43 18.50
CA ALA A 320 1.67 20.55 19.93
C ALA A 320 1.48 22.01 20.36
N PHE A 321 2.34 22.92 19.89
CA PHE A 321 2.24 24.34 20.24
C PHE A 321 1.02 25.03 19.60
N ASP A 322 0.54 24.59 18.43
CA ASP A 322 -0.76 25.05 17.89
C ASP A 322 -1.90 24.80 18.89
N LYS A 323 -1.97 23.57 19.42
CA LYS A 323 -2.93 23.19 20.46
C LYS A 323 -2.68 23.89 21.79
N PHE A 324 -1.43 24.13 22.16
CA PHE A 324 -1.07 24.78 23.43
C PHE A 324 -1.46 26.26 23.45
N LEU A 325 -1.30 26.94 22.32
CA LEU A 325 -1.55 28.38 22.21
C LEU A 325 -3.03 28.71 22.06
N GLN A 326 -3.81 27.82 21.45
CA GLN A 326 -5.27 27.97 21.20
C GLN A 326 -5.66 29.31 20.56
N ASP A 327 -4.77 29.91 19.77
CA ASP A 327 -5.03 31.20 19.12
C ASP A 327 -5.65 30.99 17.74
N PRO A 328 -6.94 31.29 17.54
CA PRO A 328 -7.65 31.04 16.29
C PRO A 328 -7.12 31.85 15.11
N ASN A 329 -6.35 32.92 15.34
CA ASN A 329 -5.83 33.77 14.27
C ASN A 329 -4.53 33.24 13.65
N ILE A 330 -3.85 32.33 14.34
CA ILE A 330 -2.57 31.75 13.92
C ILE A 330 -2.63 30.23 13.84
N SER A 331 -3.79 29.64 14.12
CA SER A 331 -3.90 28.20 14.22
C SER A 331 -3.62 27.51 12.89
N MET A 332 -2.76 26.48 12.94
CA MET A 332 -2.34 25.76 11.75
C MET A 332 -3.29 24.61 11.39
N ASN A 333 -4.07 24.09 12.35
CA ASN A 333 -5.01 22.97 12.23
C ASN A 333 -4.34 21.68 11.68
N PRO A 334 -4.42 20.52 12.36
CA PRO A 334 -3.46 19.42 12.23
C PRO A 334 -3.44 18.60 10.92
N LEU A 335 -3.74 19.17 9.74
CA LEU A 335 -3.67 18.47 8.45
C LEU A 335 -2.82 19.16 7.36
N ASN A 336 -1.90 20.08 7.67
CA ASN A 336 -1.00 20.61 6.61
C ASN A 336 0.46 20.79 7.01
N VAL A 337 0.96 20.00 7.97
CA VAL A 337 2.40 19.88 8.21
C VAL A 337 2.84 18.49 7.78
N VAL A 338 3.82 18.42 6.89
CA VAL A 338 4.37 17.17 6.34
C VAL A 338 5.84 17.10 6.73
N ALA A 339 6.17 16.19 7.65
CA ALA A 339 7.54 15.89 7.98
C ALA A 339 8.23 15.16 6.82
N ALA A 340 9.39 15.66 6.41
CA ALA A 340 10.26 14.91 5.53
C ALA A 340 10.85 13.72 6.32
N PHE A 341 11.03 12.58 5.64
CA PHE A 341 11.68 11.41 6.24
C PHE A 341 13.17 11.69 6.54
N ASN A 342 13.81 12.51 5.69
CA ASN A 342 15.16 13.04 5.87
C ASN A 342 15.31 14.35 5.09
N LYS A 343 16.37 15.11 5.36
CA LYS A 343 16.65 16.41 4.72
C LYS A 343 16.66 16.34 3.18
N ASN A 344 17.19 15.26 2.60
CA ASN A 344 17.22 15.08 1.14
C ASN A 344 15.83 14.84 0.52
N SER A 345 14.82 14.50 1.33
CA SER A 345 13.44 14.28 0.89
C SER A 345 12.63 15.57 0.83
N VAL A 346 13.12 16.68 1.41
CA VAL A 346 12.42 17.96 1.45
C VAL A 346 12.15 18.50 0.04
N LEU A 347 13.19 18.58 -0.80
CA LEU A 347 13.06 19.08 -2.18
C LEU A 347 12.08 18.25 -3.04
N PRO A 348 12.21 16.92 -3.16
CA PRO A 348 11.30 16.13 -3.98
C PRO A 348 9.86 16.18 -3.46
N LEU A 349 9.63 16.18 -2.14
CA LEU A 349 8.30 16.38 -1.56
C LEU A 349 7.72 17.75 -1.92
N ALA A 350 8.52 18.81 -1.82
CA ALA A 350 8.08 20.17 -2.17
C ALA A 350 7.65 20.26 -3.63
N ILE A 351 8.48 19.73 -4.55
CA ILE A 351 8.16 19.67 -5.98
C ILE A 351 6.89 18.85 -6.21
N PHE A 352 6.77 17.69 -5.55
CA PHE A 352 5.60 16.83 -5.67
C PHE A 352 4.31 17.59 -5.30
N TYR A 353 4.22 18.15 -4.10
CA TYR A 353 3.00 18.84 -3.64
C TYR A 353 2.66 20.03 -4.52
N ARG A 354 3.66 20.84 -4.91
CA ARG A 354 3.45 21.96 -5.84
C ARG A 354 2.89 21.49 -7.19
N ASN A 355 3.47 20.45 -7.78
CA ASN A 355 3.05 19.93 -9.09
C ASN A 355 1.64 19.29 -9.04
N HIS A 356 1.17 18.90 -7.86
CA HIS A 356 -0.20 18.41 -7.62
C HIS A 356 -1.18 19.52 -7.22
N GLY A 357 -0.79 20.79 -7.39
CA GLY A 357 -1.67 21.95 -7.21
C GLY A 357 -1.71 22.50 -5.78
N TYR A 358 -0.96 21.92 -4.84
CA TYR A 358 -0.91 22.41 -3.47
C TYR A 358 -0.03 23.66 -3.35
N ARG A 359 -0.50 24.66 -2.61
CA ARG A 359 0.31 25.80 -2.19
C ARG A 359 1.34 25.32 -1.18
N THR A 360 2.58 25.19 -1.61
CA THR A 360 3.63 24.52 -0.82
C THR A 360 4.64 25.52 -0.28
N PHE A 361 4.93 25.40 1.02
CA PHE A 361 5.92 26.15 1.77
C PHE A 361 6.88 25.16 2.44
N VAL A 362 8.12 25.58 2.66
CA VAL A 362 9.16 24.76 3.28
C VAL A 362 9.75 25.52 4.45
N LEU A 363 9.74 24.90 5.62
CA LEU A 363 10.35 25.41 6.83
C LEU A 363 11.67 24.66 7.07
N LEU A 364 12.75 25.42 7.22
CA LEU A 364 14.12 24.90 7.26
C LEU A 364 14.88 25.42 8.48
N ASP A 365 15.77 24.57 8.98
CA ASP A 365 16.84 24.91 9.91
C ASP A 365 17.83 25.91 9.28
N ASN A 366 18.66 26.56 10.09
CA ASN A 366 19.71 27.46 9.58
C ASN A 366 21.07 26.79 9.35
N SER A 367 21.09 25.46 9.15
CA SER A 367 22.30 24.72 8.81
C SER A 367 22.77 25.02 7.37
N ASP A 368 24.03 24.71 7.07
CA ASP A 368 24.56 24.89 5.72
C ASP A 368 23.91 23.95 4.69
N GLU A 369 23.50 22.76 5.12
CA GLU A 369 22.74 21.81 4.31
C GLU A 369 21.37 22.39 3.94
N SER A 370 20.67 22.98 4.90
CA SER A 370 19.36 23.61 4.70
C SER A 370 19.45 24.83 3.77
N LYS A 371 20.55 25.59 3.83
CA LYS A 371 20.84 26.66 2.85
C LYS A 371 21.05 26.11 1.43
N GLN A 372 21.69 24.95 1.28
CA GLN A 372 21.83 24.28 -0.01
C GLN A 372 20.47 23.82 -0.55
N ILE A 373 19.61 23.22 0.29
CA ILE A 373 18.24 22.83 -0.08
C ILE A 373 17.45 24.06 -0.54
N SER A 374 17.56 25.18 0.16
CA SER A 374 16.92 26.45 -0.23
C SER A 374 17.40 26.94 -1.61
N ALA A 375 18.70 26.89 -1.89
CA ALA A 375 19.23 27.24 -3.21
C ALA A 375 18.68 26.31 -4.32
N GLN A 376 18.55 25.02 -4.04
CA GLN A 376 17.94 24.04 -4.96
C GLN A 376 16.45 24.30 -5.17
N LEU A 377 15.70 24.67 -4.12
CA LEU A 377 14.30 25.07 -4.24
C LEU A 377 14.14 26.28 -5.16
N VAL A 378 14.97 27.31 -4.98
CA VAL A 378 14.96 28.50 -5.86
C VAL A 378 15.31 28.13 -7.31
N ALA A 379 16.30 27.26 -7.51
CA ALA A 379 16.65 26.75 -8.85
C ALA A 379 15.51 25.96 -9.52
N ASN A 380 14.61 25.38 -8.71
CA ASN A 380 13.40 24.68 -9.17
C ASN A 380 12.16 25.58 -9.19
N GLU A 381 12.31 26.91 -9.30
CA GLU A 381 11.22 27.89 -9.44
C GLU A 381 10.36 28.11 -8.18
N PHE A 382 10.85 27.76 -6.99
CA PHE A 382 10.23 28.22 -5.76
C PHE A 382 10.60 29.68 -5.49
N SER A 383 9.61 30.49 -5.11
CA SER A 383 9.88 31.86 -4.68
C SER A 383 10.59 31.86 -3.32
N LYS A 384 11.45 32.86 -3.06
CA LYS A 384 12.13 33.01 -1.76
C LYS A 384 11.16 33.13 -0.58
N VAL A 385 9.91 33.54 -0.83
CA VAL A 385 8.87 33.67 0.20
C VAL A 385 8.32 32.32 0.64
N GLN A 386 8.43 31.28 -0.21
CA GLN A 386 7.99 29.92 0.09
C GLN A 386 8.97 29.15 0.97
N THR A 387 10.24 29.58 1.02
CA THR A 387 11.23 29.02 1.94
C THR A 387 11.32 29.90 3.18
N ILE A 388 11.11 29.30 4.34
CA ILE A 388 11.08 29.97 5.63
C ILE A 388 12.20 29.38 6.48
N PHE A 389 13.16 30.21 6.88
CA PHE A 389 14.18 29.84 7.85
C PHE A 389 13.72 30.25 9.24
N PHE A 390 14.14 29.51 10.27
CA PHE A 390 13.86 29.89 11.65
C PHE A 390 14.54 31.23 12.00
N GLU A 391 13.73 32.20 12.44
CA GLU A 391 14.18 33.52 12.87
C GLU A 391 13.30 34.09 13.98
N ARG A 392 13.91 34.90 14.85
CA ARG A 392 13.22 35.64 15.91
C ARG A 392 13.75 37.07 15.95
N GLU A 393 12.87 38.04 15.77
CA GLU A 393 13.21 39.49 15.80
C GLU A 393 14.38 39.84 14.86
N GLY A 394 14.43 39.22 13.68
CA GLY A 394 15.48 39.42 12.68
C GLY A 394 16.81 38.71 12.97
N LYS A 395 16.88 37.88 14.02
CA LYS A 395 18.02 37.00 14.31
C LYS A 395 17.71 35.58 13.88
N SER A 396 18.61 34.95 13.14
CA SER A 396 18.52 33.53 12.79
C SER A 396 18.60 32.64 14.03
N LEU A 397 17.76 31.60 14.05
CA LEU A 397 17.75 30.53 15.04
C LEU A 397 18.19 29.23 14.34
N GLN A 398 18.94 28.35 15.00
CA GLN A 398 19.48 27.18 14.29
C GLN A 398 18.41 26.12 14.02
N SER A 399 17.52 25.92 14.98
CA SER A 399 16.50 24.87 14.99
C SER A 399 15.19 25.37 15.63
N ILE A 400 14.11 24.59 15.53
CA ILE A 400 12.82 24.94 16.15
C ILE A 400 12.92 25.01 17.68
N GLU A 401 13.82 24.24 18.29
CA GLU A 401 14.02 24.18 19.73
C GLU A 401 14.54 25.51 20.30
N ASP A 402 15.22 26.32 19.48
CA ASP A 402 15.71 27.64 19.88
C ASP A 402 14.59 28.69 20.06
N TYR A 403 13.34 28.37 19.70
CA TYR A 403 12.15 29.15 20.09
C TYR A 403 11.70 28.86 21.53
N MET A 404 12.24 27.85 22.19
CA MET A 404 12.01 27.63 23.61
C MET A 404 13.02 28.43 24.42
N VAL A 405 12.56 28.97 25.54
CA VAL A 405 13.47 29.51 26.55
C VAL A 405 14.34 28.37 27.06
N LEU A 406 15.65 28.62 27.18
CA LEU A 406 16.63 27.57 27.49
C LEU A 406 16.30 26.88 28.81
N GLU A 407 15.86 27.63 29.82
CA GLU A 407 15.41 27.11 31.10
C GLU A 407 14.25 26.10 30.95
N ASP A 408 13.27 26.43 30.11
CA ASP A 408 12.09 25.61 29.85
C ASP A 408 12.46 24.31 29.11
N TYR A 409 13.36 24.43 28.13
CA TYR A 409 13.85 23.28 27.38
C TYR A 409 14.71 22.36 28.26
N LEU A 410 15.58 22.94 29.07
CA LEU A 410 16.46 22.20 29.98
C LEU A 410 15.69 21.48 31.08
N HIS A 411 14.54 22.01 31.50
CA HIS A 411 13.63 21.26 32.35
C HIS A 411 13.24 19.94 31.70
N ALA A 412 12.80 19.95 30.44
CA ALA A 412 12.43 18.74 29.71
C ALA A 412 13.61 17.78 29.50
N VAL A 413 14.80 18.31 29.17
CA VAL A 413 16.04 17.51 29.04
C VAL A 413 16.34 16.77 30.34
N ASN A 414 16.34 17.48 31.47
CA ASN A 414 16.64 16.91 32.78
C ASN A 414 15.60 15.87 33.23
N GLN A 415 14.32 16.06 32.89
CA GLN A 415 13.29 15.05 33.17
C GLN A 415 13.43 13.82 32.26
N THR A 416 13.73 14.03 30.99
CA THR A 416 13.90 12.94 30.00
C THR A 416 15.11 12.06 30.35
N TYR A 417 16.20 12.66 30.78
CA TYR A 417 17.45 11.96 31.11
C TYR A 417 17.73 11.81 32.61
N GLU A 418 16.74 12.00 33.49
CA GLU A 418 16.91 12.01 34.95
C GLU A 418 17.65 10.76 35.46
N ILE A 419 17.26 9.58 34.99
CA ILE A 419 17.86 8.30 35.41
C ILE A 419 19.32 8.22 34.96
N LYS A 420 19.59 8.56 33.68
CA LYS A 420 20.95 8.51 33.12
C LYS A 420 21.88 9.48 33.84
N LEU A 421 21.44 10.73 34.01
CA LEU A 421 22.21 11.76 34.69
C LEU A 421 22.54 11.35 36.14
N ARG A 422 21.56 10.81 36.88
CA ARG A 422 21.78 10.35 38.26
C ARG A 422 22.72 9.16 38.39
N GLN A 423 22.67 8.22 37.45
CA GLN A 423 23.58 7.06 37.45
C GLN A 423 25.04 7.51 37.35
N GLU A 424 25.30 8.56 36.58
CA GLU A 424 26.64 9.11 36.34
C GLU A 424 27.02 10.24 37.32
N GLY A 425 26.26 10.40 38.42
CA GLY A 425 26.58 11.35 39.48
C GLY A 425 26.17 12.81 39.20
N PHE A 426 25.43 13.07 38.12
CA PHE A 426 24.86 14.38 37.84
C PHE A 426 23.48 14.53 38.50
N SER A 427 23.23 15.70 39.08
CA SER A 427 21.91 16.01 39.66
C SER A 427 20.95 16.51 38.57
N ASN A 428 21.35 17.54 37.82
CA ASN A 428 20.69 18.11 36.66
C ASN A 428 21.73 18.89 35.85
N LEU A 429 21.57 18.97 34.54
CA LEU A 429 22.29 19.93 33.70
C LEU A 429 21.83 21.35 34.05
N THR A 430 22.78 22.27 34.16
CA THR A 430 22.56 23.67 34.49
C THR A 430 22.65 24.58 33.27
N LEU A 431 22.04 25.75 33.37
CA LEU A 431 22.05 26.75 32.31
C LEU A 431 23.46 27.17 31.91
N ASP A 432 24.35 27.30 32.89
CA ASP A 432 25.71 27.78 32.70
C ASP A 432 26.55 26.72 31.99
N GLU A 433 26.36 25.43 32.28
CA GLU A 433 27.03 24.32 31.59
C GLU A 433 26.67 24.28 30.10
N VAL A 434 25.38 24.44 29.77
CA VAL A 434 24.92 24.45 28.37
C VAL A 434 25.41 25.70 27.64
N LYS A 435 25.36 26.88 28.28
CA LYS A 435 25.86 28.13 27.69
C LYS A 435 27.38 28.14 27.52
N ALA A 436 28.13 27.47 28.39
CA ALA A 436 29.59 27.40 28.32
C ALA A 436 30.10 26.73 27.04
N LYS A 437 29.30 25.86 26.41
CA LYS A 437 29.67 25.20 25.15
C LYS A 437 29.77 26.16 23.97
N ASN A 438 28.98 27.24 23.99
CA ASN A 438 29.02 28.33 23.01
C ASN A 438 29.00 27.84 21.54
N LYS A 439 28.20 26.80 21.26
CA LYS A 439 27.92 26.24 19.93
C LYS A 439 26.69 26.91 19.32
N SER A 440 26.39 26.57 18.06
CA SER A 440 25.28 27.18 17.35
C SER A 440 23.95 26.50 17.71
N GLY A 441 23.23 27.10 18.66
CA GLY A 441 21.89 26.66 19.08
C GLY A 441 21.89 25.68 20.26
N VAL A 442 20.71 25.43 20.82
CA VAL A 442 20.54 24.59 22.02
C VAL A 442 20.91 23.13 21.77
N LEU A 443 20.55 22.58 20.61
CA LEU A 443 20.82 21.18 20.28
C LEU A 443 22.31 20.88 20.16
N GLU A 444 23.09 21.71 19.46
CA GLU A 444 24.53 21.51 19.36
C GLU A 444 25.25 21.67 20.70
N ASN A 445 24.78 22.58 21.56
CA ASN A 445 25.34 22.73 22.91
C ASN A 445 25.12 21.44 23.73
N LEU A 446 23.93 20.85 23.67
CA LEU A 446 23.60 19.61 24.37
C LEU A 446 24.32 18.40 23.76
N GLN A 447 24.36 18.28 22.43
CA GLN A 447 25.12 17.24 21.75
C GLN A 447 26.60 17.29 22.13
N SER A 448 27.21 18.47 22.20
CA SER A 448 28.59 18.64 22.64
C SER A 448 28.82 18.17 24.07
N ILE A 449 27.84 18.31 24.97
CA ILE A 449 27.92 17.75 26.34
C ILE A 449 27.90 16.21 26.27
N TRP A 450 26.98 15.63 25.50
CA TRP A 450 26.92 14.18 25.34
C TRP A 450 28.16 13.59 24.68
N GLU A 451 28.77 14.29 23.72
CA GLU A 451 30.02 13.87 23.09
C GLU A 451 31.20 13.83 24.06
N GLU A 452 31.27 14.78 25.00
CA GLU A 452 32.28 14.80 26.06
C GLU A 452 32.11 13.64 27.05
N HIS A 453 30.85 13.20 27.28
CA HIS A 453 30.50 12.08 28.15
C HIS A 453 30.28 10.77 27.40
N ARG A 454 30.78 10.66 26.16
CA ARG A 454 30.61 9.44 25.35
C ARG A 454 31.31 8.21 25.95
N GLU A 455 32.42 8.44 26.68
CA GLU A 455 33.15 7.38 27.38
C GLU A 455 32.49 6.99 28.72
N ASP A 456 31.55 7.81 29.22
CA ASP A 456 30.80 7.60 30.46
C ASP A 456 29.47 6.87 30.22
N ASP A 457 29.33 6.14 29.10
CA ASP A 457 28.15 5.33 28.72
C ASP A 457 26.81 6.12 28.65
N TRP A 458 26.85 7.43 28.42
CA TRP A 458 25.64 8.26 28.24
C TRP A 458 24.79 7.88 27.00
N GLY A 459 25.38 7.10 26.10
CA GLY A 459 24.80 6.75 24.81
C GLY A 459 24.72 7.95 23.86
N ASN A 460 23.77 7.92 22.94
CA ASN A 460 23.54 9.02 22.01
C ASN A 460 22.50 9.99 22.57
N PHE A 461 22.71 11.28 22.31
CA PHE A 461 21.70 12.31 22.54
C PHE A 461 20.54 12.14 21.56
N ASP A 462 19.31 11.98 22.07
CA ASP A 462 18.09 11.81 21.27
C ASP A 462 17.14 12.98 21.50
N ASN A 463 17.14 13.91 20.55
CA ASN A 463 16.25 15.05 20.56
C ASN A 463 14.76 14.66 20.45
N GLU A 464 14.45 13.54 19.81
CA GLU A 464 13.07 13.11 19.59
C GLU A 464 12.42 12.66 20.91
N GLU A 465 13.18 12.08 21.84
CA GLU A 465 12.69 11.75 23.19
C GLU A 465 12.26 13.02 23.96
N ILE A 466 13.08 14.07 23.91
CA ILE A 466 12.76 15.35 24.56
C ILE A 466 11.52 15.98 23.90
N THR A 467 11.45 15.91 22.57
CA THR A 467 10.31 16.40 21.80
C THR A 467 9.02 15.68 22.19
N ARG A 468 9.06 14.35 22.31
CA ARG A 468 7.93 13.52 22.78
C ARG A 468 7.51 13.93 24.19
N TYR A 469 8.45 14.10 25.11
CA TYR A 469 8.16 14.54 26.49
C TYR A 469 7.41 15.88 26.50
N ILE A 470 7.91 16.89 25.79
CA ILE A 470 7.29 18.22 25.75
C ILE A 470 5.89 18.14 25.12
N CYS A 471 5.75 17.45 23.99
CA CYS A 471 4.47 17.31 23.28
C CYS A 471 3.43 16.54 24.11
N GLU A 472 3.86 15.52 24.85
CA GLU A 472 3.03 14.77 25.80
C GLU A 472 2.52 15.69 26.91
N LYS A 473 3.42 16.42 27.58
CA LYS A 473 3.04 17.35 28.67
C LYS A 473 2.12 18.46 28.19
N ILE A 474 2.31 18.97 26.98
CA ILE A 474 1.37 19.91 26.36
C ILE A 474 -0.01 19.25 26.18
N SER A 475 -0.04 18.03 25.64
CA SER A 475 -1.29 17.31 25.35
C SER A 475 -2.07 16.95 26.63
N LEU A 476 -1.37 16.66 27.73
CA LEU A 476 -1.96 16.38 29.04
C LEU A 476 -2.35 17.65 29.83
N GLY A 477 -1.98 18.84 29.36
CA GLY A 477 -2.17 20.10 30.10
C GLY A 477 -1.22 20.26 31.30
N GLU A 478 -0.14 19.49 31.34
CA GLU A 478 0.87 19.47 32.41
C GLU A 478 2.14 20.27 32.06
N ALA A 479 2.13 21.01 30.95
CA ALA A 479 3.26 21.82 30.48
C ALA A 479 3.43 23.15 31.26
N GLY A 480 3.25 23.14 32.58
CA GLY A 480 3.40 24.32 33.44
C GLY A 480 4.83 24.86 33.50
N PHE A 481 5.82 24.05 33.13
CA PHE A 481 7.22 24.46 33.00
C PHE A 481 7.49 25.33 31.76
N LEU A 482 6.59 25.36 30.77
CA LEU A 482 6.72 26.23 29.60
C LEU A 482 6.20 27.63 29.95
N THR A 483 7.12 28.60 30.02
CA THR A 483 6.82 29.99 30.35
C THR A 483 6.02 30.68 29.25
N ASP A 484 5.34 31.77 29.61
CA ASP A 484 4.63 32.61 28.64
C ASP A 484 5.58 33.21 27.60
N LYS A 485 6.85 33.39 27.95
CA LYS A 485 7.89 33.82 27.02
C LYS A 485 8.12 32.78 25.91
N THR A 486 8.18 31.48 26.24
CA THR A 486 8.24 30.42 25.21
C THR A 486 6.98 30.43 24.34
N LYS A 487 5.79 30.58 24.94
CA LYS A 487 4.53 30.69 24.17
C LYS A 487 4.55 31.86 23.19
N ASP A 488 5.01 33.03 23.62
CA ASP A 488 5.11 34.22 22.77
C ASP A 488 6.11 34.05 21.63
N GLN A 489 7.21 33.34 21.87
CA GLN A 489 8.18 33.01 20.82
C GLN A 489 7.57 32.10 19.76
N PHE A 490 6.84 31.04 20.14
CA PHE A 490 6.12 30.21 19.17
C PHE A 490 5.01 30.98 18.46
N ARG A 491 4.28 31.89 19.14
CA ARG A 491 3.32 32.79 18.46
C ARG A 491 4.00 33.61 17.35
N SER A 492 5.23 34.05 17.57
CA SER A 492 5.99 34.78 16.55
C SER A 492 6.32 33.91 15.33
N LEU A 493 6.67 32.64 15.52
CA LEU A 493 6.88 31.67 14.45
C LEU A 493 5.61 31.48 13.60
N TYR A 494 4.46 31.21 14.24
CA TYR A 494 3.21 31.05 13.50
C TYR A 494 2.79 32.31 12.74
N ARG A 495 3.00 33.50 13.33
CA ARG A 495 2.73 34.79 12.65
C ARG A 495 3.61 34.96 11.43
N MET A 496 4.90 34.64 11.53
CA MET A 496 5.82 34.67 10.39
C MET A 496 5.35 33.73 9.27
N ILE A 497 5.02 32.48 9.60
CA ILE A 497 4.50 31.50 8.63
C ILE A 497 3.24 32.05 7.94
N ALA A 498 2.26 32.53 8.72
CA ALA A 498 1.02 33.10 8.20
C ALA A 498 1.26 34.33 7.32
N GLU A 499 2.24 35.18 7.66
CA GLU A 499 2.63 36.33 6.86
C GLU A 499 3.22 35.91 5.51
N ARG A 500 4.16 34.96 5.49
CA ARG A 500 4.75 34.43 4.25
C ARG A 500 3.71 33.80 3.34
N ILE A 501 2.75 33.07 3.92
CA ILE A 501 1.60 32.52 3.19
C ILE A 501 0.76 33.63 2.54
N ARG A 502 0.47 34.72 3.27
CA ARG A 502 -0.30 35.87 2.74
C ARG A 502 0.47 36.60 1.63
N GLN A 503 1.75 36.88 1.83
CA GLN A 503 2.61 37.55 0.83
C GLN A 503 2.65 36.77 -0.48
N HIS A 504 2.76 35.44 -0.42
CA HIS A 504 2.73 34.60 -1.62
C HIS A 504 1.37 34.60 -2.32
N LYS A 505 0.25 34.59 -1.57
CA LYS A 505 -1.10 34.72 -2.15
C LYS A 505 -1.25 36.03 -2.93
N ASP A 506 -0.78 37.14 -2.35
CA ASP A 506 -0.86 38.45 -3.00
C ASP A 506 -0.01 38.50 -4.28
N PHE A 507 1.18 37.87 -4.26
CA PHE A 507 2.05 37.76 -5.43
C PHE A 507 1.38 36.99 -6.58
N VAL A 508 0.87 35.78 -6.31
CA VAL A 508 0.20 34.94 -7.32
C VAL A 508 -1.05 35.64 -7.88
N SER A 509 -1.84 36.31 -7.03
CA SER A 509 -3.04 37.03 -7.47
C SER A 509 -2.75 38.22 -8.41
N LYS A 510 -1.57 38.86 -8.27
CA LYS A 510 -1.13 39.94 -9.14
C LYS A 510 -0.62 39.40 -10.49
N ASP A 511 0.05 38.26 -10.48
CA ASP A 511 0.55 37.61 -11.70
C ASP A 511 -0.60 37.04 -12.56
N ASP A 512 -1.63 36.45 -11.95
CA ASP A 512 -2.82 35.98 -12.68
C ASP A 512 -3.61 37.14 -13.30
N LYS A 513 -3.69 38.30 -12.63
CA LYS A 513 -4.30 39.52 -13.20
C LYS A 513 -3.52 40.07 -14.40
N ASN A 514 -2.19 39.88 -14.43
CA ASN A 514 -1.35 40.31 -15.54
C ASN A 514 -1.37 39.34 -16.74
N LYS A 515 -1.89 38.11 -16.56
CA LYS A 515 -2.09 37.12 -17.64
C LYS A 515 -3.44 37.22 -18.34
N ILE A 516 -4.35 38.10 -17.90
CA ILE A 516 -5.61 38.37 -18.63
C ILE A 516 -5.26 39.17 -19.89
N PRO A 517 -5.50 38.65 -21.11
CA PRO A 517 -5.28 39.42 -22.32
C PRO A 517 -6.19 40.65 -22.28
N LYS A 518 -5.62 41.85 -22.46
CA LYS A 518 -6.42 43.06 -22.73
C LYS A 518 -7.35 42.73 -23.90
N ALA A 519 -8.65 42.75 -23.66
CA ALA A 519 -9.65 42.63 -24.71
C ALA A 519 -9.31 43.66 -25.79
N LYS A 520 -8.98 43.17 -26.99
CA LYS A 520 -8.88 44.04 -28.16
C LYS A 520 -10.29 44.53 -28.45
N VAL A 521 -10.48 45.84 -28.31
CA VAL A 521 -11.65 46.60 -28.78
C VAL A 521 -11.70 46.53 -30.31
#